data_AF-A0A924GJA8-F1
#
_entry.id   AF-A0A924GJA8-F1
#
_cell.length_a   1.000
_cell.length_b   1.000
_cell.length_c   1.000
_cell.angle_alpha   90.00
_cell.angle_beta   90.00
_cell.angle_gamma   90.00
#
_symmetry.space_group_name_H-M   'P 1'
#
loop_
_entity.id
_entity.type
_entity.pdbx_description
1 polymer ?
#
loop_
_entity_poly.entity_id
_entity_poly.type
_entity_poly.pdbx_seq_one_letter_code
_entity_poly.pdbx_strand_id
1 'polypeptide(L)'
;MVNSKVMSAAAGFVFEPRKLAEQQLQFGNTALALRPAAKVDIADPRWGAAQLQHLVANTVREALAAKGTSLSAWVRDHHADRSGLGYDRLIRIQRGETMMQLADLFHWATTFDTVADLLATHQFALSSAPVAPAFAGETGPRGPHTSR
;
A
#
# COMPACT_ATOMS: atom_id res chain seq x y z
N MET A 1 -30.28 27.00 -33.54
CA MET A 1 -29.96 26.79 -32.11
C MET A 1 -29.34 25.42 -31.98
N VAL A 2 -28.02 25.34 -31.72
CA VAL A 2 -27.28 24.08 -31.60
C VAL A 2 -27.24 23.70 -30.13
N ASN A 3 -27.76 22.51 -29.80
CA ASN A 3 -27.76 21.96 -28.45
C ASN A 3 -26.33 21.63 -28.03
N SER A 4 -25.76 22.42 -27.13
CA SER A 4 -24.50 22.12 -26.45
C SER A 4 -24.72 20.95 -25.49
N LYS A 5 -24.29 19.77 -25.92
CA LYS A 5 -24.14 18.57 -25.09
C LYS A 5 -23.16 18.88 -23.96
N VAL A 6 -23.68 19.05 -22.74
CA VAL A 6 -22.90 19.24 -21.52
C VAL A 6 -21.98 18.03 -21.36
N MET A 7 -20.66 18.26 -21.40
CA MET A 7 -19.68 17.24 -21.06
C MET A 7 -19.80 16.91 -19.58
N SER A 8 -20.15 15.65 -19.28
CA SER A 8 -20.13 15.10 -17.92
C SER A 8 -18.69 15.18 -17.40
N ALA A 9 -18.48 15.91 -16.30
CA ALA A 9 -17.22 15.91 -15.57
C ALA A 9 -16.94 14.49 -15.08
N ALA A 10 -15.80 13.92 -15.49
CA ALA A 10 -15.35 12.62 -15.00
C ALA A 10 -15.28 12.67 -13.47
N ALA A 11 -16.10 11.84 -12.81
CA ALA A 11 -16.06 11.70 -11.36
C ALA A 11 -14.64 11.34 -10.92
N GLY A 12 -14.07 12.12 -10.00
CA GLY A 12 -12.72 11.89 -9.50
C GLY A 12 -12.56 10.46 -8.99
N PHE A 13 -11.46 9.81 -9.34
CA PHE A 13 -11.15 8.47 -8.88
C PHE A 13 -10.93 8.48 -7.35
N VAL A 14 -11.89 7.94 -6.59
CA VAL A 14 -11.76 7.77 -5.14
C VAL A 14 -11.15 6.39 -4.87
N PHE A 15 -9.92 6.39 -4.37
CA PHE A 15 -9.23 5.17 -3.97
C PHE A 15 -9.57 4.78 -2.52
N GLU A 16 -10.26 3.66 -2.35
CA GLU A 16 -10.57 3.06 -1.05
C GLU A 16 -9.85 1.71 -0.92
N PRO A 17 -8.68 1.66 -0.25
CA PRO A 17 -7.87 0.45 -0.10
C PRO A 17 -8.65 -0.80 0.29
N ARG A 18 -9.61 -0.67 1.24
CA ARG A 18 -10.41 -1.81 1.71
C ARG A 18 -11.24 -2.47 0.60
N LYS A 19 -11.63 -1.74 -0.45
CA LYS A 19 -12.42 -2.28 -1.57
C LYS A 19 -11.64 -3.28 -2.42
N LEU A 20 -10.31 -3.30 -2.29
CA LEU A 20 -9.47 -4.27 -3.00
C LEU A 20 -9.37 -5.61 -2.27
N ALA A 21 -9.79 -5.70 -1.01
CA ALA A 21 -9.76 -6.92 -0.22
C ALA A 21 -11.08 -7.71 -0.32
N GLU A 22 -10.98 -9.04 -0.30
CA GLU A 22 -12.13 -9.95 -0.27
C GLU A 22 -13.02 -9.68 0.96
N GLN A 23 -12.42 -9.53 2.14
CA GLN A 23 -13.11 -9.30 3.41
C GLN A 23 -12.81 -7.89 3.94
N GLN A 24 -13.52 -6.89 3.42
CA GLN A 24 -13.24 -5.47 3.69
C GLN A 24 -13.26 -5.10 5.18
N LEU A 25 -14.13 -5.72 5.99
CA LEU A 25 -14.25 -5.43 7.43
C LEU A 25 -13.04 -5.89 8.25
N GLN A 26 -12.22 -6.78 7.70
CA GLN A 26 -10.98 -7.23 8.34
C GLN A 26 -9.83 -6.24 8.15
N PHE A 27 -9.99 -5.22 7.32
CA PHE A 27 -8.94 -4.23 7.07
C PHE A 27 -8.51 -3.53 8.37
N GLY A 28 -7.22 -3.60 8.72
CA GLY A 28 -6.65 -3.05 9.96
C GLY A 28 -7.02 -3.81 11.25
N ASN A 29 -7.82 -4.87 11.16
CA ASN A 29 -8.38 -5.60 12.31
C ASN A 29 -7.83 -7.03 12.46
N THR A 30 -6.96 -7.47 11.56
CA THR A 30 -6.29 -8.78 11.62
C THR A 30 -4.82 -8.60 11.28
N ALA A 31 -3.97 -9.48 11.83
CA ALA A 31 -2.55 -9.56 11.51
C ALA A 31 -2.26 -10.39 10.26
N LEU A 32 -3.28 -11.09 9.72
CA LEU A 32 -3.11 -11.93 8.53
C LEU A 32 -3.08 -11.07 7.26
N ALA A 33 -2.26 -11.47 6.30
CA ALA A 33 -2.34 -10.92 4.95
C ALA A 33 -3.76 -11.11 4.39
N LEU A 34 -4.28 -10.06 3.76
CA LEU A 34 -5.60 -10.09 3.18
C LEU A 34 -5.57 -10.88 1.87
N ARG A 35 -6.73 -11.37 1.44
CA ARG A 35 -6.90 -11.91 0.09
C ARG A 35 -7.44 -10.82 -0.83
N PRO A 36 -6.96 -10.75 -2.08
CA PRO A 36 -7.51 -9.81 -3.06
C PRO A 36 -8.97 -10.17 -3.36
N ALA A 37 -9.81 -9.17 -3.62
CA ALA A 37 -11.17 -9.38 -4.11
C ALA A 37 -11.14 -10.07 -5.49
N ALA A 38 -12.23 -10.74 -5.87
CA ALA A 38 -12.28 -11.62 -7.04
C ALA A 38 -11.83 -11.02 -8.40
N LYS A 39 -11.79 -9.69 -8.53
CA LYS A 39 -11.38 -8.98 -9.76
C LYS A 39 -10.08 -8.19 -9.60
N VAL A 40 -9.37 -8.38 -8.50
CA VAL A 40 -8.11 -7.69 -8.20
C VAL A 40 -6.96 -8.65 -8.49
N ASP A 41 -6.08 -8.24 -9.40
CA ASP A 41 -4.84 -8.96 -9.67
C ASP A 41 -3.88 -8.77 -8.48
N ILE A 42 -3.21 -9.84 -8.06
CA ILE A 42 -2.19 -9.79 -7.00
C ILE A 42 -0.97 -8.97 -7.43
N ALA A 43 -0.70 -8.85 -8.73
CA ALA A 43 0.36 -8.02 -9.29
C ALA A 43 -0.05 -6.54 -9.42
N ASP A 44 -1.31 -6.18 -9.13
CA ASP A 44 -1.74 -4.78 -9.16
C ASP A 44 -1.00 -3.97 -8.08
N PRO A 45 -0.25 -2.90 -8.44
CA PRO A 45 0.44 -2.08 -7.46
C PRO A 45 -0.51 -1.47 -6.42
N ARG A 46 -1.78 -1.24 -6.78
CA ARG A 46 -2.81 -0.76 -5.86
C ARG A 46 -3.16 -1.79 -4.78
N TRP A 47 -3.10 -3.08 -5.12
CA TRP A 47 -3.24 -4.17 -4.15
C TRP A 47 -2.07 -4.18 -3.17
N GLY A 48 -0.83 -4.07 -3.67
CA GLY A 48 0.36 -3.95 -2.82
C GLY A 48 0.26 -2.78 -1.85
N ALA A 49 -0.18 -1.61 -2.33
CA ALA A 49 -0.40 -0.44 -1.48
C ALA A 49 -1.51 -0.67 -0.43
N ALA A 50 -2.62 -1.30 -0.81
CA ALA A 50 -3.70 -1.64 0.12
C ALA A 50 -3.26 -2.64 1.20
N GLN A 51 -2.50 -3.66 0.81
CA GLN A 51 -1.95 -4.66 1.72
C GLN A 51 -0.95 -4.03 2.71
N LEU A 52 -0.10 -3.12 2.25
CA LEU A 52 0.79 -2.36 3.13
C LEU A 52 -0.02 -1.53 4.14
N GLN A 53 -0.99 -0.75 3.66
CA GLN A 53 -1.81 0.08 4.54
C GLN A 53 -2.58 -0.76 5.56
N HIS A 54 -3.06 -1.94 5.18
CA HIS A 54 -3.67 -2.89 6.10
C HIS A 54 -2.72 -3.30 7.22
N LEU A 55 -1.49 -3.70 6.88
CA LEU A 55 -0.50 -4.15 7.85
C LEU A 55 -0.10 -3.01 8.79
N VAL A 56 0.18 -1.82 8.26
CA VAL A 56 0.48 -0.63 9.07
C VAL A 56 -0.68 -0.33 10.01
N ALA A 57 -1.92 -0.38 9.51
CA ALA A 57 -3.10 -0.10 10.33
C ALA A 57 -3.25 -1.10 11.48
N ASN A 58 -3.05 -2.39 11.21
CA ASN A 58 -3.06 -3.41 12.24
C ASN A 58 -1.92 -3.22 13.26
N THR A 59 -0.70 -2.96 12.80
CA THR A 59 0.47 -2.73 13.67
C THR A 59 0.26 -1.52 14.60
N VAL A 60 -0.29 -0.42 14.09
CA VAL A 60 -0.65 0.75 14.92
C VAL A 60 -1.71 0.37 15.96
N ARG A 61 -2.75 -0.38 15.56
CA ARG A 61 -3.80 -0.84 16.48
C ARG A 61 -3.21 -1.71 17.60
N GLU A 62 -2.32 -2.64 17.26
CA GLU A 62 -1.65 -3.51 18.23
C GLU A 62 -0.69 -2.73 19.14
N ALA A 63 0.08 -1.79 18.60
CA ALA A 63 0.97 -0.94 19.39
C ALA A 63 0.20 -0.06 20.40
N LEU A 64 -0.95 0.48 20.01
CA LEU A 64 -1.84 1.21 20.92
C LEU A 64 -2.43 0.30 21.99
N ALA A 65 -2.88 -0.90 21.61
CA ALA A 65 -3.40 -1.90 22.54
C ALA A 65 -2.36 -2.34 23.57
N ALA A 66 -1.11 -2.56 23.14
CA ALA A 66 0.02 -2.89 24.03
C ALA A 66 0.34 -1.76 25.03
N LYS A 67 0.07 -0.50 24.66
CA LYS A 67 0.17 0.67 25.55
C LYS A 67 -1.09 0.88 26.41
N GLY A 68 -2.11 0.03 26.30
CA GLY A 68 -3.36 0.15 27.04
C GLY A 68 -4.19 1.37 26.66
N THR A 69 -4.03 1.91 25.44
CA THR A 69 -4.71 3.11 24.97
C THR A 69 -5.51 2.87 23.69
N SER A 70 -6.47 3.74 23.40
CA SER A 70 -7.23 3.75 22.15
C SER A 70 -6.67 4.79 21.18
N LEU A 71 -6.99 4.67 19.89
CA LEU A 71 -6.65 5.70 18.91
C LEU A 71 -7.23 7.07 19.29
N SER A 72 -8.48 7.12 19.76
CA SER A 72 -9.11 8.38 20.16
C SER A 72 -8.42 9.04 21.36
N ALA A 73 -8.07 8.25 22.38
CA ALA A 73 -7.32 8.75 23.53
C ALA A 73 -5.93 9.22 23.12
N TRP A 74 -5.23 8.42 22.32
CA TRP A 74 -3.89 8.78 21.84
C TRP A 74 -3.88 10.08 21.02
N VAL A 75 -4.83 10.25 20.09
CA VAL A 75 -4.97 11.49 19.29
C VAL A 75 -5.27 12.69 20.19
N ARG A 76 -6.18 12.55 21.16
CA ARG A 76 -6.47 13.63 22.12
C ARG A 76 -5.22 14.05 22.88
N ASP A 77 -4.41 13.09 23.33
CA ASP A 77 -3.29 13.37 24.23
C ASP A 77 -2.04 13.88 23.48
N HIS A 78 -1.92 13.62 22.17
CA HIS A 78 -0.70 13.93 21.39
C HIS A 78 -0.93 14.89 20.20
N HIS A 79 -2.18 15.05 19.75
CA HIS A 79 -2.52 15.70 18.49
C HIS A 79 -3.68 16.71 18.56
N ALA A 80 -4.10 17.10 19.77
CA ALA A 80 -5.19 18.06 19.97
C ALA A 80 -5.06 19.35 19.13
N ASP A 81 -3.83 19.80 18.85
CA ASP A 81 -3.57 21.10 18.20
C ASP A 81 -2.80 21.02 16.87
N ARG A 82 -2.55 19.82 16.30
CA ARG A 82 -1.77 19.69 15.05
C ARG A 82 -2.68 19.53 13.83
N SER A 83 -2.65 20.51 12.94
CA SER A 83 -3.41 20.50 11.69
C SER A 83 -3.00 19.31 10.79
N GLY A 84 -3.96 18.43 10.48
CA GLY A 84 -3.81 17.39 9.46
C GLY A 84 -4.02 15.93 9.90
N LEU A 85 -3.95 15.64 11.21
CA LEU A 85 -4.09 14.26 11.76
C LEU A 85 -5.25 14.15 12.76
N GLY A 86 -6.40 14.73 12.42
CA GLY A 86 -7.61 14.57 13.22
C GLY A 86 -8.05 13.11 13.35
N TYR A 87 -8.70 12.78 14.47
CA TYR A 87 -9.18 11.42 14.75
C TYR A 87 -10.02 10.85 13.61
N ASP A 88 -10.94 11.65 13.03
CA ASP A 88 -11.81 11.23 11.93
C ASP A 88 -11.03 10.82 10.68
N ARG A 89 -9.92 11.50 10.38
CA ARG A 89 -9.07 11.14 9.25
C ARG A 89 -8.31 9.85 9.55
N LEU A 90 -7.72 9.76 10.74
CA LEU A 90 -6.94 8.59 11.13
C LEU A 90 -7.79 7.32 11.19
N ILE A 91 -9.02 7.39 11.73
CA ILE A 91 -9.90 6.22 11.79
C ILE A 91 -10.31 5.74 10.38
N ARG A 92 -10.51 6.67 9.43
CA ARG A 92 -10.80 6.32 8.02
C ARG A 92 -9.60 5.67 7.34
N ILE A 93 -8.39 6.13 7.63
CA ILE A 93 -7.14 5.48 7.17
C ILE A 93 -7.01 4.08 7.75
N GLN A 94 -7.23 3.92 9.06
CA GLN A 94 -7.15 2.62 9.74
C GLN A 94 -8.17 1.61 9.19
N ARG A 95 -9.34 2.10 8.76
CA ARG A 95 -10.39 1.28 8.14
C ARG A 95 -10.20 1.05 6.64
N GLY A 96 -9.19 1.67 6.01
CA GLY A 96 -8.97 1.61 4.57
C GLY A 96 -10.05 2.30 3.74
N GLU A 97 -10.83 3.20 4.34
CA GLU A 97 -11.85 4.04 3.67
C GLU A 97 -11.20 5.24 2.97
N THR A 98 -9.94 5.52 3.26
CA THR A 98 -9.15 6.57 2.61
C THR A 98 -7.71 6.13 2.53
N MET A 99 -7.05 6.53 1.45
CA MET A 99 -5.64 6.26 1.22
C MET A 99 -4.77 6.92 2.30
N MET A 100 -3.84 6.15 2.85
CA MET A 100 -2.75 6.65 3.66
C MET A 100 -1.76 7.41 2.77
N GLN A 101 -1.41 8.63 3.15
CA GLN A 101 -0.38 9.41 2.48
C GLN A 101 1.00 9.01 3.02
N LEU A 102 2.05 9.28 2.25
CA LEU A 102 3.42 9.00 2.68
C LEU A 102 3.79 9.74 3.99
N ALA A 103 3.25 10.94 4.20
CA ALA A 103 3.42 11.69 5.45
C ALA A 103 2.82 10.96 6.67
N ASP A 104 1.68 10.30 6.50
CA ASP A 104 1.07 9.49 7.57
C ASP A 104 1.94 8.29 7.90
N LEU A 105 2.53 7.66 6.87
CA LEU A 105 3.40 6.51 7.03
C LEU A 105 4.65 6.87 7.84
N PHE A 106 5.32 7.98 7.48
CA PHE A 106 6.47 8.47 8.25
C PHE A 106 6.09 8.88 9.66
N HIS A 107 4.93 9.52 9.83
CA HIS A 107 4.42 9.85 11.14
C HIS A 107 4.25 8.59 12.01
N TRP A 108 3.66 7.51 11.49
CA TRP A 108 3.54 6.26 12.24
C TRP A 108 4.88 5.58 12.52
N ALA A 109 5.77 5.52 11.53
CA ALA A 109 7.09 4.91 11.67
C ALA A 109 7.97 5.62 12.72
N THR A 110 7.84 6.95 12.84
CA THR A 110 8.56 7.73 13.87
C THR A 110 7.90 7.68 15.25
N THR A 111 6.65 7.22 15.33
CA THR A 111 5.87 7.15 16.57
C THR A 111 5.92 5.75 17.20
N PHE A 112 5.99 4.71 16.36
CA PHE A 112 5.96 3.32 16.78
C PHE A 112 7.07 2.54 16.08
N ASP A 113 8.05 2.07 16.86
CA ASP A 113 9.19 1.29 16.35
C ASP A 113 8.72 0.05 15.57
N THR A 114 7.63 -0.59 16.00
CA THR A 114 7.04 -1.74 15.31
C THR A 114 6.57 -1.42 13.89
N VAL A 115 6.17 -0.19 13.60
CA VAL A 115 5.83 0.26 12.24
C VAL A 115 7.11 0.48 11.43
N ALA A 116 8.17 1.03 12.02
CA ALA A 116 9.46 1.14 11.35
C ALA A 116 10.04 -0.25 11.00
N ASP A 117 9.98 -1.19 11.95
CA ASP A 117 10.42 -2.58 11.75
C ASP A 117 9.61 -3.28 10.65
N LEU A 118 8.29 -3.07 10.63
CA LEU A 118 7.42 -3.57 9.57
C LEU A 118 7.89 -3.09 8.18
N LEU A 119 8.21 -1.80 8.05
CA LEU A 119 8.67 -1.20 6.80
C LEU A 119 10.06 -1.67 6.38
N ALA A 120 10.95 -1.89 7.34
CA ALA A 120 12.29 -2.42 7.07
C ALA A 120 12.25 -3.89 6.62
N THR A 121 11.33 -4.68 7.20
CA THR A 121 11.20 -6.11 6.93
C THR A 121 10.41 -6.40 5.66
N HIS A 122 9.36 -5.60 5.38
CA HIS A 122 8.67 -5.66 4.10
C HIS A 122 9.49 -4.98 3.02
N GLN A 123 10.50 -5.67 2.51
CA GLN A 123 10.93 -5.45 1.13
C GLN A 123 9.69 -5.69 0.25
N PHE A 124 9.16 -4.64 -0.37
CA PHE A 124 8.19 -4.80 -1.44
C PHE A 124 8.86 -5.71 -2.46
N ALA A 125 8.45 -6.97 -2.51
CA ALA A 125 8.73 -7.84 -3.63
C ALA A 125 7.96 -7.23 -4.80
N LEU A 126 8.53 -6.18 -5.40
CA LEU A 126 8.38 -5.90 -6.81
C LEU A 126 8.91 -7.16 -7.46
N SER A 127 8.03 -8.13 -7.65
CA SER A 127 8.30 -9.34 -8.39
C SER A 127 8.46 -8.91 -9.86
N SER A 128 9.56 -8.21 -10.17
CA SER A 128 10.15 -8.35 -11.48
C SER A 128 10.63 -9.79 -11.50
N ALA A 129 9.95 -10.60 -12.31
CA ALA A 129 10.54 -11.83 -12.81
C ALA A 129 12.02 -11.58 -13.13
N PRO A 130 12.93 -12.53 -12.86
CA PRO A 130 14.32 -12.36 -13.24
C PRO A 130 14.35 -12.06 -14.75
N VAL A 131 14.75 -10.83 -15.10
CA VAL A 131 15.09 -10.50 -16.48
C VAL A 131 16.30 -11.34 -16.78
N ALA A 132 16.07 -12.49 -17.43
CA ALA A 132 17.16 -13.31 -17.94
C ALA A 132 18.09 -12.38 -18.74
N PRO A 133 19.41 -12.39 -18.48
CA PRO A 133 20.31 -11.52 -19.21
C PRO A 133 20.19 -11.82 -20.71
N ALA A 134 19.63 -10.87 -21.45
CA ALA A 134 19.56 -10.91 -22.91
C ALA A 134 20.95 -10.60 -23.49
N PHE A 135 21.92 -11.47 -23.21
CA PHE A 135 23.21 -11.51 -23.89
C PHE A 135 23.63 -12.97 -24.09
N ALA A 136 22.80 -13.71 -24.82
CA ALA A 136 23.31 -14.84 -25.59
C ALA A 136 24.02 -14.24 -26.81
N GLY A 137 25.33 -14.04 -26.68
CA GLY A 137 26.17 -13.65 -27.80
C GLY A 137 25.96 -14.61 -28.98
N GLU A 138 25.75 -14.03 -30.16
CA GLU A 138 25.92 -14.70 -31.44
C GLU A 138 27.30 -15.37 -31.46
N THR A 139 27.33 -16.68 -31.24
CA THR A 139 28.47 -17.50 -31.62
C THR A 139 28.26 -17.92 -33.06
N GLY A 140 28.64 -17.02 -33.97
CA GLY A 140 28.72 -17.34 -35.40
C GLY A 140 29.71 -18.50 -35.66
N PRO A 141 29.45 -19.38 -36.63
CA PRO A 141 30.33 -20.50 -36.93
C PRO A 141 31.61 -20.00 -37.61
N ARG A 142 32.76 -20.12 -36.93
CA ARG A 142 34.08 -20.00 -37.60
C ARG A 142 34.33 -21.28 -38.40
N GLY A 143 34.30 -21.17 -39.72
CA GLY A 143 34.65 -22.25 -40.64
C GLY A 143 36.12 -22.68 -40.53
N PRO A 144 36.46 -23.89 -41.00
CA PRO A 144 37.81 -24.42 -40.91
C PRO A 144 38.75 -23.78 -41.96
N HIS A 145 39.86 -23.20 -41.50
CA HIS A 145 40.98 -22.84 -42.35
C HIS A 145 41.76 -24.11 -42.72
N THR A 146 41.76 -24.43 -44.01
CA THR A 146 42.71 -25.35 -44.62
C THR A 146 44.03 -24.61 -44.85
N SER A 147 45.11 -25.09 -44.22
CA SER A 147 46.48 -24.71 -44.59
C SER A 147 47.12 -25.84 -45.38
N ARG A 148 47.69 -25.46 -46.52
CA ARG A 148 48.48 -26.27 -47.44
C ARG A 148 49.96 -25.88 -47.26
#